data_AF-A0A0A9W9L5-F1
#
_entry.id   AF-A0A0A9W9L5-F1
#
_cell.length_a   1.000
_cell.length_b   1.000
_cell.length_c   1.000
_cell.angle_alpha   90.00
_cell.angle_beta   90.00
_cell.angle_gamma   90.00
#
_symmetry.space_group_name_H-M   'P 1'
#
loop_
_entity.id
_entity.type
_entity.pdbx_description
1 polymer ?
#
loop_
_entity_poly.entity_id
_entity_poly.type
_entity_poly.pdbx_seq_one_letter_code
_entity_poly.pdbx_strand_id
1 'polypeptide(L)'
;MEWIFSTVSEIPGLYFCSALTSGYVLYYLLEVVKKPIIACSDGEFKNYLTANVPLLGEKFWPTVWCVESRLQTLMASFVRATSIPQVSYRREILTLSDGGQICMDWMEPFENCPPDTPTIIILPGLTGASKADYVRGLVLAAKDEGLRTVVFNQRGIGGIKLKTPRTYCAANFDDLVEVIAYVRGCCPNAPVAATGISMGGLILGNYISTHEDAGKSLTAAMLISVPWNVFKGCASIERPVVNLLLNRHLASCLCNIIRGVREVVEPDIGASTIDSILKSRTIKEFDSLYTCKQFGYGSVEAYYSAATLHNKVHRMKVPTLCLNAADDPFQPYDGIPVEEVNKSQNVCVVITPRGGHIGFMEGIWPLISIGRRQYMFELFAQYFRSALSHSENFSAATKKVRATTP
;
A
#
# COMPACT_ATOMS: atom_id res chain seq x y z
N MET A 1 42.27 -17.14 -19.96
CA MET A 1 41.76 -16.46 -18.75
C MET A 1 42.86 -15.65 -18.07
N GLU A 2 44.07 -16.19 -17.88
CA GLU A 2 45.21 -15.45 -17.27
C GLU A 2 45.61 -14.17 -18.01
N TRP A 3 45.56 -14.14 -19.35
CA TRP A 3 45.87 -12.93 -20.14
C TRP A 3 44.89 -11.76 -19.91
N ILE A 4 43.61 -12.06 -19.64
CA ILE A 4 42.62 -11.03 -19.33
C ILE A 4 42.92 -10.43 -17.95
N PHE A 5 43.28 -11.27 -16.98
CA PHE A 5 43.64 -10.82 -15.63
C PHE A 5 44.92 -9.99 -15.60
N SER A 6 45.95 -10.34 -16.39
CA SER A 6 47.19 -9.53 -16.47
C SER A 6 46.94 -8.17 -17.11
N THR A 7 46.16 -8.12 -18.19
CA THR A 7 45.86 -6.87 -18.91
C THR A 7 44.99 -5.92 -18.07
N VAL A 8 44.05 -6.46 -17.27
CA VAL A 8 43.23 -5.66 -16.35
C VAL A 8 44.04 -5.09 -15.18
N SER A 9 45.12 -5.78 -14.76
CA SER A 9 45.98 -5.33 -13.66
C SER A 9 46.90 -4.14 -13.99
N GLU A 10 47.12 -3.86 -15.28
CA GLU A 10 47.96 -2.75 -15.77
C GLU A 10 47.16 -1.45 -16.02
N ILE A 11 45.83 -1.51 -15.99
CA ILE A 11 44.98 -0.33 -16.14
C ILE A 11 45.12 0.52 -14.88
N PRO A 12 45.56 1.79 -14.96
CA PRO A 12 45.62 2.65 -13.78
C PRO A 12 44.23 2.73 -13.15
N GLY A 13 44.12 2.51 -11.83
CA GLY A 13 42.84 2.34 -11.15
C GLY A 13 41.81 3.46 -11.42
N LEU A 14 42.27 4.67 -11.74
CA LEU A 14 41.43 5.79 -12.17
C LEU A 14 40.63 5.48 -13.46
N TYR A 15 41.23 4.88 -14.48
CA TYR A 15 40.55 4.52 -15.72
C TYR A 15 39.55 3.39 -15.52
N PHE A 16 39.87 2.42 -14.66
CA PHE A 16 38.96 1.34 -14.30
C PHE A 16 37.73 1.87 -13.54
N CYS A 17 37.94 2.73 -12.54
CA CYS A 17 36.85 3.42 -11.83
C CYS A 17 36.01 4.27 -12.80
N SER A 18 36.65 5.02 -13.70
CA SER A 18 35.94 5.81 -14.71
C SER A 18 35.07 4.93 -15.62
N ALA A 19 35.60 3.80 -16.11
CA ALA A 19 34.84 2.88 -16.95
C ALA A 19 33.65 2.26 -16.21
N LEU A 20 33.82 1.86 -14.95
CA LEU A 20 32.72 1.36 -14.11
C LEU A 20 31.66 2.44 -13.84
N THR A 21 32.08 3.66 -13.53
CA THR A 21 31.15 4.79 -13.32
C THR A 21 30.40 5.11 -14.60
N SER A 22 31.07 5.23 -15.75
CA SER A 22 30.43 5.48 -17.04
C SER A 22 29.47 4.35 -17.42
N GLY A 23 29.88 3.09 -17.23
CA GLY A 23 29.04 1.92 -17.46
C GLY A 23 27.80 1.92 -16.56
N TYR A 24 27.96 2.26 -15.28
CA TYR A 24 26.86 2.36 -14.32
C TYR A 24 25.90 3.51 -14.67
N VAL A 25 26.41 4.69 -15.02
CA VAL A 25 25.59 5.84 -15.45
C VAL A 25 24.80 5.49 -16.71
N LEU A 26 25.43 4.82 -17.68
CA LEU A 26 24.75 4.37 -18.89
C LEU A 26 23.65 3.35 -18.57
N TYR A 27 23.95 2.33 -17.75
CA TYR A 27 22.95 1.38 -17.26
C TYR A 27 21.80 2.08 -16.53
N TYR A 28 22.11 3.02 -15.64
CA TYR A 28 21.10 3.74 -14.87
C TYR A 28 20.17 4.55 -15.78
N LEU A 29 20.72 5.33 -16.71
CA LEU A 29 19.92 6.16 -17.63
C LEU A 29 19.14 5.34 -18.65
N LEU A 30 19.69 4.21 -19.11
CA LEU A 30 19.04 3.38 -20.13
C LEU A 30 18.07 2.38 -19.54
N GLU A 31 18.38 1.71 -18.42
CA GLU A 31 17.60 0.58 -17.89
C GLU A 31 16.81 0.90 -16.62
N VAL A 32 17.29 1.82 -15.78
CA VAL A 32 16.66 2.12 -14.48
C VAL A 32 15.67 3.27 -14.59
N VAL A 33 16.04 4.35 -15.28
CA VAL A 33 15.20 5.55 -15.44
C VAL A 33 14.24 5.38 -16.61
N LYS A 34 13.04 4.86 -16.33
CA LYS A 34 11.98 4.68 -17.33
C LYS A 34 10.69 5.38 -16.89
N LYS A 35 9.82 5.61 -17.87
CA LYS A 35 8.41 5.92 -17.60
C LYS A 35 7.72 4.69 -17.01
N PRO A 36 6.76 4.86 -16.09
CA PRO A 36 5.95 3.74 -15.63
C PRO A 36 5.12 3.16 -16.79
N ILE A 37 4.84 1.86 -16.70
CA ILE A 37 3.83 1.22 -17.54
C ILE A 37 2.47 1.61 -16.97
N ILE A 38 1.57 2.09 -17.82
CA ILE A 38 0.19 2.43 -17.44
C ILE A 38 -0.74 1.37 -18.03
N ALA A 39 -1.18 0.44 -17.18
CA ALA A 39 -2.24 -0.50 -17.52
C ALA A 39 -3.59 0.17 -17.17
N CYS A 40 -4.37 0.51 -18.18
CA CYS A 40 -5.66 1.19 -18.04
C CYS A 40 -6.40 1.08 -19.37
N SER A 41 -7.67 0.72 -19.33
CA SER A 41 -8.50 0.75 -20.54
C SER A 41 -8.55 2.16 -21.13
N ASP A 42 -8.60 2.27 -22.45
CA ASP A 42 -8.89 3.55 -23.09
C ASP A 42 -10.30 4.02 -22.71
N GLY A 43 -10.45 5.33 -22.45
CA GLY A 43 -11.71 5.89 -21.98
C GLY A 43 -11.54 7.16 -21.17
N GLU A 44 -12.65 7.63 -20.59
CA GLU A 44 -12.73 8.88 -19.85
C GLU A 44 -11.83 8.90 -18.61
N PHE A 45 -11.73 7.78 -17.89
CA PHE A 45 -10.88 7.70 -16.70
C PHE A 45 -9.39 7.84 -17.04
N LYS A 46 -8.91 7.15 -18.10
CA LYS A 46 -7.53 7.29 -18.58
C LYS A 46 -7.23 8.70 -19.07
N ASN A 47 -8.16 9.31 -19.80
CA ASN A 47 -8.03 10.69 -20.29
C ASN A 47 -7.95 11.67 -19.12
N TYR A 48 -8.81 11.50 -18.11
CA TYR A 48 -8.79 12.29 -16.88
C TYR A 48 -7.45 12.18 -16.17
N LEU A 49 -6.95 10.95 -15.95
CA LEU A 49 -5.67 10.71 -15.28
C LEU A 49 -4.51 11.35 -16.03
N THR A 50 -4.48 11.23 -17.36
CA THR A 50 -3.42 11.82 -18.20
C THR A 50 -3.42 13.36 -18.10
N ALA A 51 -4.60 13.98 -18.03
CA ALA A 51 -4.72 15.43 -17.94
C ALA A 51 -4.43 16.00 -16.55
N ASN A 52 -4.71 15.24 -15.48
CA ASN A 52 -4.71 15.76 -14.10
C ASN A 52 -3.63 15.18 -13.19
N VAL A 53 -2.96 14.10 -13.61
CA VAL A 53 -1.89 13.44 -12.85
C VAL A 53 -0.62 13.43 -13.71
N PRO A 54 0.07 14.57 -13.85
CA PRO A 54 1.22 14.71 -14.77
C PRO A 54 2.35 13.73 -14.49
N LEU A 55 2.51 13.29 -13.23
CA LEU A 55 3.53 12.30 -12.85
C LEU A 55 3.43 10.99 -13.67
N LEU A 56 2.25 10.63 -14.17
CA LEU A 56 2.06 9.44 -15.02
C LEU A 56 2.82 9.54 -16.36
N GLY A 57 3.05 10.75 -16.86
CA GLY A 57 3.77 11.00 -18.10
C GLY A 57 5.29 11.13 -17.93
N GLU A 58 5.77 11.21 -16.69
CA GLU A 58 7.16 11.47 -16.35
C GLU A 58 7.98 10.18 -16.15
N LYS A 59 9.31 10.32 -16.21
CA LYS A 59 10.20 9.21 -15.85
C LYS A 59 10.31 9.12 -14.33
N PHE A 60 10.26 7.91 -13.79
CA PHE A 60 10.65 7.68 -12.41
C PHE A 60 12.18 7.61 -12.33
N TRP A 61 12.76 8.28 -11.33
CA TRP A 61 14.22 8.32 -11.09
C TRP A 61 14.60 7.60 -9.79
N PRO A 62 14.61 6.25 -9.76
CA PRO A 62 14.94 5.49 -8.56
C PRO A 62 16.24 5.94 -7.93
N THR A 63 16.34 5.96 -6.60
CA THR A 63 17.55 6.42 -5.93
C THR A 63 18.82 5.71 -6.44
N VAL A 64 19.78 6.52 -6.92
CA VAL A 64 20.90 6.08 -7.77
C VAL A 64 21.74 4.99 -7.11
N TRP A 65 21.89 4.95 -5.80
CA TRP A 65 22.70 3.93 -5.10
C TRP A 65 21.86 2.76 -4.57
N CYS A 66 20.53 2.82 -4.69
CA CYS A 66 19.59 1.87 -4.10
C CYS A 66 18.83 1.11 -5.19
N VAL A 67 19.54 0.32 -6.01
CA VAL A 67 18.97 -0.32 -7.22
C VAL A 67 18.27 -1.65 -6.91
N GLU A 68 18.68 -2.33 -5.83
CA GLU A 68 18.13 -3.63 -5.44
C GLU A 68 16.80 -3.45 -4.70
N SER A 69 15.79 -4.25 -5.04
CA SER A 69 14.41 -4.00 -4.63
C SER A 69 14.14 -4.15 -3.13
N ARG A 70 14.83 -5.06 -2.45
CA ARG A 70 14.73 -5.27 -1.00
C ARG A 70 15.48 -4.18 -0.26
N LEU A 71 16.64 -3.78 -0.78
CA LEU A 71 17.37 -2.62 -0.27
C LEU A 71 16.49 -1.37 -0.37
N GLN A 72 15.74 -1.18 -1.46
CA GLN A 72 14.77 -0.09 -1.56
C GLN A 72 13.70 -0.16 -0.46
N THR A 73 13.10 -1.32 -0.22
CA THR A 73 12.12 -1.52 0.86
C THR A 73 12.68 -1.13 2.22
N LEU A 74 13.88 -1.63 2.56
CA LEU A 74 14.50 -1.41 3.87
C LEU A 74 14.99 0.03 4.03
N MET A 75 15.72 0.54 3.03
CA MET A 75 16.30 1.88 3.08
C MET A 75 15.22 2.95 3.02
N ALA A 76 14.10 2.72 2.33
CA ALA A 76 12.99 3.67 2.35
C ALA A 76 12.44 3.88 3.77
N SER A 77 12.25 2.80 4.53
CA SER A 77 11.80 2.92 5.92
C SER A 77 12.83 3.65 6.78
N PHE A 78 14.13 3.33 6.64
CA PHE A 78 15.19 4.01 7.39
C PHE A 78 15.30 5.50 7.07
N VAL A 79 15.39 5.84 5.77
CA VAL A 79 15.47 7.22 5.27
C VAL A 79 14.28 8.02 5.78
N ARG A 80 13.06 7.53 5.57
CA ARG A 80 11.84 8.23 5.96
C ARG A 80 11.66 8.32 7.48
N ALA A 81 12.08 7.31 8.23
CA ALA A 81 12.04 7.37 9.69
C ALA A 81 12.84 8.58 10.23
N THR A 82 13.93 8.94 9.56
CA THR A 82 14.79 10.08 9.93
C THR A 82 14.37 11.42 9.30
N SER A 83 13.84 11.41 8.07
CA SER A 83 13.56 12.65 7.33
C SER A 83 12.11 13.12 7.42
N ILE A 84 11.14 12.21 7.58
CA ILE A 84 9.73 12.59 7.67
C ILE A 84 9.45 13.05 9.10
N PRO A 85 8.89 14.25 9.30
CA PRO A 85 8.60 14.76 10.64
C PRO A 85 7.51 13.92 11.33
N GLN A 86 7.47 14.02 12.66
CA GLN A 86 6.38 13.44 13.43
C GLN A 86 5.08 14.20 13.15
N VAL A 87 3.96 13.48 13.15
CA VAL A 87 2.64 14.06 12.94
C VAL A 87 1.88 14.00 14.27
N SER A 88 1.27 15.13 14.65
CA SER A 88 0.39 15.19 15.80
C SER A 88 -1.03 14.87 15.36
N TYR A 89 -1.58 13.77 15.87
CA TYR A 89 -2.91 13.30 15.52
C TYR A 89 -3.93 13.61 16.61
N ARG A 90 -5.15 13.96 16.22
CA ARG A 90 -6.32 13.86 17.12
C ARG A 90 -6.79 12.42 17.11
N ARG A 91 -6.54 11.70 18.20
CA ARG A 91 -6.95 10.31 18.34
C ARG A 91 -8.42 10.20 18.75
N GLU A 92 -9.10 9.25 18.13
CA GLU A 92 -10.49 8.92 18.41
C GLU A 92 -10.65 7.40 18.46
N ILE A 93 -11.36 6.88 19.46
CA ILE A 93 -11.61 5.44 19.61
C ILE A 93 -13.05 5.17 19.15
N LEU A 94 -13.18 4.37 18.11
CA LEU A 94 -14.47 3.90 17.63
C LEU A 94 -14.76 2.54 18.27
N THR A 95 -15.93 2.41 18.89
CA THR A 95 -16.46 1.11 19.32
C THR A 95 -17.34 0.58 18.20
N LEU A 96 -17.00 -0.61 17.75
CA LEU A 96 -17.66 -1.28 16.63
C LEU A 96 -18.88 -2.07 17.11
N SER A 97 -19.72 -2.47 16.16
CA SER A 97 -20.98 -3.17 16.41
C SER A 97 -20.84 -4.47 17.22
N ASP A 98 -19.69 -5.15 17.10
CA ASP A 98 -19.36 -6.36 17.87
C ASP A 98 -18.74 -6.09 19.26
N GLY A 99 -18.72 -4.82 19.69
CA GLY A 99 -18.15 -4.39 20.97
C GLY A 99 -16.62 -4.25 20.98
N GLY A 100 -15.96 -4.60 19.89
CA GLY A 100 -14.53 -4.35 19.73
C GLY A 100 -14.21 -2.89 19.47
N GLN A 101 -12.92 -2.57 19.45
CA GLN A 101 -12.45 -1.20 19.32
C GLN A 101 -11.30 -1.07 18.32
N ILE A 102 -11.35 0.03 17.58
CA ILE A 102 -10.28 0.50 16.70
C ILE A 102 -9.95 1.94 17.07
N CYS A 103 -8.79 2.44 16.63
CA CYS A 103 -8.46 3.85 16.79
C CYS A 103 -8.24 4.54 15.44
N MET A 104 -8.86 5.71 15.32
CA MET A 104 -8.75 6.63 14.21
C MET A 104 -7.85 7.78 14.62
N ASP A 105 -6.79 8.00 13.85
CA ASP A 105 -5.88 9.11 14.09
C ASP A 105 -6.11 10.17 13.01
N TRP A 106 -6.81 11.24 13.39
CA TRP A 106 -7.20 12.32 12.49
C TRP A 106 -6.09 13.36 12.35
N MET A 107 -5.90 13.87 11.14
CA MET A 107 -5.07 15.01 10.84
C MET A 107 -5.84 16.01 10.00
N GLU A 108 -5.97 17.22 10.54
CA GLU A 108 -6.60 18.36 9.88
C GLU A 108 -5.54 19.19 9.15
N PRO A 109 -5.81 19.64 7.92
CA PRO A 109 -4.87 20.46 7.15
C PRO A 109 -4.73 21.88 7.71
N PHE A 110 -5.78 22.39 8.36
CA PHE A 110 -5.89 23.77 8.85
C PHE A 110 -6.48 23.81 10.27
N GLU A 111 -6.19 24.86 11.02
CA GLU A 111 -6.98 25.19 12.23
C GLU A 111 -8.41 25.55 11.83
N ASN A 112 -9.41 25.07 12.59
CA ASN A 112 -10.83 25.21 12.27
C ASN A 112 -11.20 24.69 10.86
N CYS A 113 -10.68 23.51 10.51
CA CYS A 113 -10.87 22.89 9.21
C CYS A 113 -12.37 22.81 8.82
N PRO A 114 -12.77 23.33 7.63
CA PRO A 114 -14.16 23.33 7.20
C PRO A 114 -14.81 21.94 7.22
N PRO A 115 -16.11 21.82 7.59
CA PRO A 115 -16.79 20.53 7.65
C PRO A 115 -16.84 19.76 6.32
N ASP A 116 -16.81 20.48 5.19
CA ASP A 116 -16.84 19.97 3.82
C ASP A 116 -15.46 19.66 3.24
N THR A 117 -14.39 19.81 4.03
CA THR A 117 -13.01 19.48 3.60
C THR A 117 -12.93 18.01 3.19
N PRO A 118 -12.48 17.70 1.96
CA PRO A 118 -12.38 16.33 1.50
C PRO A 118 -11.49 15.47 2.40
N THR A 119 -11.91 14.23 2.63
CA THR A 119 -11.31 13.34 3.63
C THR A 119 -10.78 12.07 3.00
N ILE A 120 -9.53 11.71 3.31
CA ILE A 120 -8.89 10.46 2.88
C ILE A 120 -8.73 9.52 4.08
N ILE A 121 -9.30 8.33 3.97
CA ILE A 121 -9.09 7.23 4.92
C ILE A 121 -7.82 6.49 4.50
N ILE A 122 -6.82 6.41 5.38
CA ILE A 122 -5.55 5.71 5.12
C ILE A 122 -5.56 4.39 5.87
N LEU A 123 -5.39 3.28 5.13
CA LEU A 123 -5.27 1.92 5.66
C LEU A 123 -3.80 1.46 5.62
N PRO A 124 -3.12 1.38 6.77
CA PRO A 124 -1.77 0.86 6.87
C PRO A 124 -1.66 -0.62 6.44
N GLY A 125 -0.42 -1.08 6.19
CA GLY A 125 -0.13 -2.49 5.91
C GLY A 125 -0.15 -3.38 7.15
N LEU A 126 0.33 -4.63 6.98
CA LEU A 126 0.21 -5.75 7.93
C LEU A 126 0.35 -5.40 9.40
N THR A 127 1.42 -4.67 9.76
CA THR A 127 1.73 -4.28 11.15
C THR A 127 1.89 -2.76 11.28
N GLY A 128 1.41 -2.01 10.30
CA GLY A 128 1.54 -0.56 10.24
C GLY A 128 0.49 0.14 11.09
N ALA A 129 0.82 1.34 11.55
CA ALA A 129 -0.07 2.25 12.27
C ALA A 129 0.20 3.69 11.81
N SER A 130 -0.55 4.66 12.34
CA SER A 130 -0.37 6.09 12.08
C SER A 130 1.07 6.60 12.22
N LYS A 131 1.85 6.02 13.13
CA LYS A 131 3.26 6.41 13.35
C LYS A 131 4.25 5.87 12.31
N ALA A 132 3.84 4.92 11.45
CA ALA A 132 4.71 4.36 10.43
C ALA A 132 5.17 5.45 9.45
N ASP A 133 6.43 5.39 9.00
CA ASP A 133 7.07 6.44 8.22
C ASP A 133 6.33 6.74 6.90
N TYR A 134 5.93 5.70 6.16
CA TYR A 134 5.18 5.85 4.91
C TYR A 134 3.76 6.41 5.16
N VAL A 135 3.14 6.12 6.30
CA VAL A 135 1.83 6.67 6.67
C VAL A 135 1.96 8.16 6.97
N ARG A 136 2.97 8.56 7.76
CA ARG A 136 3.26 9.97 8.05
C ARG A 136 3.53 10.75 6.76
N GLY A 137 4.27 10.16 5.81
CA GLY A 137 4.52 10.77 4.51
C GLY A 137 3.25 11.00 3.68
N LEU A 138 2.33 10.03 3.62
CA LEU A 138 1.05 10.19 2.94
C LEU A 138 0.15 11.24 3.62
N VAL A 139 0.11 11.24 4.96
CA VAL A 139 -0.65 12.23 5.74
C VAL A 139 -0.14 13.64 5.48
N LEU A 140 1.19 13.86 5.49
CA LEU A 140 1.77 15.17 5.21
C LEU A 140 1.56 15.59 3.76
N ALA A 141 1.67 14.64 2.81
CA ALA A 141 1.38 14.92 1.40
C ALA A 141 -0.09 15.35 1.20
N ALA A 142 -1.04 14.71 1.87
CA ALA A 142 -2.45 15.15 1.87
C ALA A 142 -2.63 16.52 2.53
N LYS A 143 -1.99 16.74 3.68
CA LYS A 143 -2.08 17.99 4.45
C LYS A 143 -1.67 19.20 3.60
N ASP A 144 -0.56 19.07 2.88
CA ASP A 144 -0.05 20.12 2.00
C ASP A 144 -0.99 20.44 0.83
N GLU A 145 -1.82 19.48 0.40
CA GLU A 145 -2.88 19.70 -0.60
C GLU A 145 -4.21 20.19 0.02
N GLY A 146 -4.23 20.46 1.33
CA GLY A 146 -5.43 20.91 2.03
C GLY A 146 -6.47 19.82 2.28
N LEU A 147 -6.06 18.55 2.30
CA LEU A 147 -6.96 17.40 2.46
C LEU A 147 -6.93 16.88 3.90
N ARG A 148 -8.11 16.59 4.47
CA ARG A 148 -8.25 15.92 5.77
C ARG A 148 -7.84 14.47 5.61
N THR A 149 -7.15 13.92 6.61
CA THR A 149 -6.88 12.47 6.65
C THR A 149 -7.31 11.85 7.96
N VAL A 150 -7.70 10.59 7.88
CA VAL A 150 -7.94 9.72 9.02
C VAL A 150 -7.20 8.42 8.81
N VAL A 151 -6.26 8.11 9.70
CA VAL A 151 -5.58 6.81 9.67
C VAL A 151 -6.44 5.80 10.43
N PHE A 152 -6.91 4.78 9.72
CA PHE A 152 -7.64 3.66 10.31
C PHE A 152 -6.63 2.64 10.85
N ASN A 153 -6.37 2.66 12.16
CA ASN A 153 -5.55 1.65 12.80
C ASN A 153 -6.41 0.44 13.17
N GLN A 154 -5.96 -0.73 12.74
CA GLN A 154 -6.66 -2.00 12.95
C GLN A 154 -6.73 -2.39 14.44
N ARG A 155 -7.62 -3.34 14.75
CA ARG A 155 -7.81 -3.88 16.10
C ARG A 155 -6.48 -4.31 16.74
N GLY A 156 -6.24 -3.86 17.97
CA GLY A 156 -5.02 -4.18 18.72
C GLY A 156 -3.73 -3.50 18.23
N ILE A 157 -3.82 -2.59 17.25
CA ILE A 157 -2.70 -1.83 16.69
C ILE A 157 -2.84 -0.34 17.04
N GLY A 158 -1.74 0.42 16.97
CA GLY A 158 -1.77 1.85 17.25
C GLY A 158 -1.75 2.20 18.73
N GLY A 159 -1.50 1.25 19.63
CA GLY A 159 -1.38 1.47 21.07
C GLY A 159 -2.69 1.34 21.86
N ILE A 160 -3.74 0.80 21.23
CA ILE A 160 -4.95 0.36 21.95
C ILE A 160 -4.86 -1.12 22.30
N LYS A 161 -5.49 -1.51 23.41
CA LYS A 161 -5.65 -2.91 23.77
C LYS A 161 -6.78 -3.53 22.95
N LEU A 162 -6.59 -4.79 22.59
CA LEU A 162 -7.65 -5.59 21.98
C LEU A 162 -8.76 -5.82 23.03
N LYS A 163 -10.04 -5.61 22.66
CA LYS A 163 -11.19 -5.83 23.56
C LYS A 163 -11.97 -7.10 23.28
N THR A 164 -11.98 -7.52 22.03
CA THR A 164 -12.63 -8.73 21.56
C THR A 164 -11.59 -9.65 20.97
N PRO A 165 -11.72 -10.99 21.08
CA PRO A 165 -10.75 -11.94 20.52
C PRO A 165 -10.52 -11.83 19.00
N ARG A 166 -11.45 -11.19 18.30
CA ARG A 166 -11.35 -10.86 16.87
C ARG A 166 -10.24 -9.84 16.55
N THR A 167 -9.31 -10.22 15.68
CA THR A 167 -8.30 -9.35 15.05
C THR A 167 -8.72 -8.92 13.64
N TYR A 168 -7.76 -8.75 12.71
CA TYR A 168 -7.96 -8.36 11.32
C TYR A 168 -7.18 -9.29 10.37
N CYS A 169 -7.59 -9.36 9.11
CA CYS A 169 -6.89 -10.11 8.06
C CYS A 169 -7.08 -9.45 6.68
N ALA A 170 -6.37 -9.92 5.66
CA ALA A 170 -6.33 -9.29 4.34
C ALA A 170 -7.66 -9.34 3.56
N ALA A 171 -8.52 -10.31 3.88
CA ALA A 171 -9.80 -10.54 3.19
C ALA A 171 -11.00 -9.92 3.92
N ASN A 172 -10.87 -9.58 5.21
CA ASN A 172 -11.97 -9.07 6.02
C ASN A 172 -11.98 -7.54 6.00
N PHE A 173 -13.14 -6.96 5.70
CA PHE A 173 -13.33 -5.51 5.60
C PHE A 173 -14.51 -5.00 6.43
N ASP A 174 -15.05 -5.80 7.36
CA ASP A 174 -16.25 -5.43 8.12
C ASP A 174 -15.99 -4.18 8.97
N ASP A 175 -14.82 -4.11 9.64
CA ASP A 175 -14.41 -2.92 10.39
C ASP A 175 -14.31 -1.69 9.48
N LEU A 176 -13.88 -1.86 8.23
CA LEU A 176 -13.79 -0.77 7.26
C LEU A 176 -15.18 -0.26 6.86
N VAL A 177 -16.20 -1.12 6.79
CA VAL A 177 -17.59 -0.71 6.52
C VAL A 177 -18.05 0.27 7.60
N GLU A 178 -17.84 -0.10 8.88
CA GLU A 178 -18.22 0.75 10.02
C GLU A 178 -17.42 2.05 10.06
N VAL A 179 -16.11 1.99 9.78
CA VAL A 179 -15.25 3.19 9.73
C VAL A 179 -15.67 4.15 8.62
N ILE A 180 -15.95 3.64 7.42
CA ILE A 180 -16.42 4.49 6.31
C ILE A 180 -17.75 5.14 6.65
N ALA A 181 -18.70 4.38 7.21
CA ALA A 181 -19.99 4.92 7.65
C ALA A 181 -19.81 6.02 8.71
N TYR A 182 -18.93 5.79 9.68
CA TYR A 182 -18.62 6.75 10.74
C TYR A 182 -18.01 8.05 10.17
N VAL A 183 -16.97 7.94 9.35
CA VAL A 183 -16.28 9.09 8.74
C VAL A 183 -17.24 9.93 7.89
N ARG A 184 -18.12 9.28 7.12
CA ARG A 184 -19.18 9.97 6.37
C ARG A 184 -20.18 10.67 7.29
N GLY A 185 -20.51 10.09 8.43
CA GLY A 185 -21.34 10.73 9.46
C GLY A 185 -20.70 11.99 10.05
N CYS A 186 -19.38 11.98 10.26
CA CYS A 186 -18.64 13.15 10.73
C CYS A 186 -18.54 14.26 9.68
N CYS A 187 -18.50 13.90 8.39
CA CYS A 187 -18.26 14.83 7.28
C CYS A 187 -19.31 14.64 6.15
N PRO A 188 -20.61 14.91 6.40
CA PRO A 188 -21.70 14.46 5.52
C PRO A 188 -21.66 15.06 4.11
N ASN A 189 -21.11 16.26 3.96
CA ASN A 189 -21.02 16.98 2.68
C ASN A 189 -19.63 16.88 2.03
N ALA A 190 -18.65 16.28 2.71
CA ALA A 190 -17.28 16.18 2.20
C ALA A 190 -17.14 14.96 1.29
N PRO A 191 -16.44 15.07 0.15
CA PRO A 191 -15.99 13.90 -0.60
C PRO A 191 -15.08 13.02 0.27
N VAL A 192 -15.42 11.75 0.41
CA VAL A 192 -14.60 10.76 1.11
C VAL A 192 -13.88 9.86 0.10
N ALA A 193 -12.60 9.64 0.32
CA ALA A 193 -11.73 8.76 -0.46
C ALA A 193 -10.98 7.81 0.47
N ALA A 194 -10.32 6.79 -0.09
CA ALA A 194 -9.50 5.89 0.70
C ALA A 194 -8.22 5.46 -0.02
N THR A 195 -7.14 5.26 0.73
CA THR A 195 -5.92 4.62 0.23
C THR A 195 -5.55 3.41 1.09
N GLY A 196 -5.10 2.35 0.45
CA GLY A 196 -4.64 1.14 1.13
C GLY A 196 -3.24 0.76 0.71
N ILE A 197 -2.38 0.46 1.68
CA ILE A 197 -0.97 0.14 1.45
C ILE A 197 -0.73 -1.33 1.76
N SER A 198 -0.15 -2.07 0.82
CA SER A 198 0.15 -3.51 0.96
C SER A 198 -1.10 -4.28 1.42
N MET A 199 -1.08 -4.91 2.60
CA MET A 199 -2.27 -5.58 3.15
C MET A 199 -3.49 -4.65 3.33
N GLY A 200 -3.28 -3.38 3.72
CA GLY A 200 -4.37 -2.40 3.78
C GLY A 200 -5.01 -2.16 2.41
N GLY A 201 -4.24 -2.33 1.33
CA GLY A 201 -4.73 -2.34 -0.05
C GLY A 201 -5.59 -3.56 -0.38
N LEU A 202 -5.29 -4.73 0.18
CA LEU A 202 -6.15 -5.91 0.05
C LEU A 202 -7.50 -5.70 0.73
N ILE A 203 -7.50 -5.16 1.95
CA ILE A 203 -8.73 -4.88 2.71
C ILE A 203 -9.60 -3.88 1.94
N LEU A 204 -9.01 -2.75 1.52
CA LEU A 204 -9.72 -1.73 0.74
C LEU A 204 -10.19 -2.26 -0.62
N GLY A 205 -9.34 -3.01 -1.32
CA GLY A 205 -9.70 -3.60 -2.62
C GLY A 205 -10.85 -4.58 -2.51
N ASN A 206 -10.88 -5.42 -1.47
CA ASN A 206 -11.97 -6.36 -1.22
C ASN A 206 -13.28 -5.64 -0.87
N TYR A 207 -13.22 -4.54 -0.10
CA TYR A 207 -14.38 -3.67 0.12
C TYR A 207 -14.91 -3.10 -1.22
N ILE A 208 -14.04 -2.49 -2.02
CA ILE A 208 -14.41 -1.85 -3.29
C ILE A 208 -14.99 -2.85 -4.30
N SER A 209 -14.51 -4.09 -4.29
CA SER A 209 -14.94 -5.13 -5.22
C SER A 209 -16.19 -5.90 -4.78
N THR A 210 -16.57 -5.82 -3.50
CA THR A 210 -17.55 -6.77 -2.92
C THR A 210 -18.69 -6.06 -2.22
N HIS A 211 -18.44 -4.91 -1.57
CA HIS A 211 -19.47 -4.19 -0.84
C HIS A 211 -20.35 -3.39 -1.81
N GLU A 212 -21.68 -3.50 -1.66
CA GLU A 212 -22.63 -2.96 -2.62
C GLU A 212 -22.56 -1.43 -2.73
N ASP A 213 -22.43 -0.76 -1.59
CA ASP A 213 -22.43 0.70 -1.50
C ASP A 213 -21.04 1.34 -1.66
N ALA A 214 -20.00 0.57 -1.98
CA ALA A 214 -18.64 1.11 -2.11
C ALA A 214 -18.56 2.32 -3.07
N GLY A 215 -19.25 2.24 -4.22
CA GLY A 215 -19.31 3.31 -5.23
C GLY A 215 -20.10 4.56 -4.82
N LYS A 216 -20.95 4.46 -3.78
CA LYS A 216 -21.69 5.59 -3.18
C LYS A 216 -20.91 6.18 -2.00
N SER A 217 -20.20 5.32 -1.28
CA SER A 217 -19.49 5.65 -0.05
C SER A 217 -18.14 6.31 -0.30
N LEU A 218 -17.43 5.92 -1.37
CA LEU A 218 -16.12 6.46 -1.73
C LEU A 218 -16.14 7.13 -3.10
N THR A 219 -15.55 8.33 -3.17
CA THR A 219 -15.39 9.10 -4.40
C THR A 219 -14.27 8.51 -5.26
N ALA A 220 -13.12 8.23 -4.64
CA ALA A 220 -11.91 7.74 -5.29
C ALA A 220 -11.15 6.81 -4.33
N ALA A 221 -10.35 5.91 -4.89
CA ALA A 221 -9.46 5.04 -4.14
C ALA A 221 -8.04 4.97 -4.71
N MET A 222 -7.06 4.69 -3.86
CA MET A 222 -5.69 4.39 -4.28
C MET A 222 -5.15 3.12 -3.61
N LEU A 223 -4.50 2.24 -4.36
CA LEU A 223 -3.85 1.04 -3.83
C LEU A 223 -2.33 1.13 -4.06
N ILE A 224 -1.52 0.94 -3.02
CA ILE A 224 -0.05 1.11 -3.11
C ILE A 224 0.64 -0.19 -2.69
N SER A 225 1.52 -0.72 -3.56
CA SER A 225 2.24 -1.99 -3.37
C SER A 225 1.32 -3.13 -2.94
N VAL A 226 0.11 -3.20 -3.51
CA VAL A 226 -0.85 -4.24 -3.17
C VAL A 226 -0.42 -5.59 -3.79
N PRO A 227 -0.41 -6.69 -3.02
CA PRO A 227 -0.16 -8.02 -3.57
C PRO A 227 -1.43 -8.58 -4.23
N TRP A 228 -1.71 -8.12 -5.46
CA TRP A 228 -2.88 -8.52 -6.26
C TRP A 228 -3.20 -10.01 -6.27
N ASN A 229 -2.17 -10.86 -6.31
CA ASN A 229 -2.30 -12.31 -6.26
C ASN A 229 -1.55 -12.85 -5.04
N VAL A 230 -2.31 -13.17 -3.99
CA VAL A 230 -1.74 -13.56 -2.68
C VAL A 230 -0.96 -14.87 -2.80
N PHE A 231 -1.40 -15.81 -3.65
CA PHE A 231 -0.65 -17.05 -3.90
C PHE A 231 0.73 -16.78 -4.49
N LYS A 232 0.81 -15.94 -5.54
CA LYS A 232 2.09 -15.57 -6.16
C LYS A 232 2.95 -14.75 -5.20
N GLY A 233 2.33 -13.90 -4.38
CA GLY A 233 3.04 -13.13 -3.38
C GLY A 233 3.68 -14.00 -2.28
N CYS A 234 2.90 -14.91 -1.70
CA CYS A 234 3.39 -15.90 -0.74
C CYS A 234 4.50 -16.78 -1.35
N ALA A 235 4.31 -17.29 -2.56
CA ALA A 235 5.34 -18.07 -3.25
C ALA A 235 6.61 -17.24 -3.54
N SER A 236 6.49 -15.94 -3.81
CA SER A 236 7.63 -15.04 -4.01
C SER A 236 8.44 -14.85 -2.73
N ILE A 237 7.77 -14.59 -1.60
CA ILE A 237 8.46 -14.40 -0.30
C ILE A 237 9.02 -15.71 0.27
N GLU A 238 8.53 -16.86 -0.18
CA GLU A 238 9.06 -18.18 0.20
C GLU A 238 10.30 -18.61 -0.62
N ARG A 239 10.70 -17.83 -1.64
CA ARG A 239 11.92 -18.12 -2.42
C ARG A 239 13.20 -18.11 -1.55
N PRO A 240 14.24 -18.89 -1.91
CA PRO A 240 15.39 -19.11 -1.05
C PRO A 240 16.18 -17.86 -0.64
N VAL A 241 16.89 -18.01 0.49
CA VAL A 241 17.87 -17.10 1.10
C VAL A 241 17.26 -15.80 1.63
N VAL A 242 17.15 -14.75 0.81
CA VAL A 242 16.87 -13.40 1.30
C VAL A 242 15.38 -13.17 1.55
N ASN A 243 14.52 -13.68 0.66
CA ASN A 243 13.07 -13.57 0.82
C ASN A 243 12.56 -14.36 2.02
N LEU A 244 13.16 -15.54 2.29
CA LEU A 244 12.84 -16.34 3.47
C LEU A 244 13.16 -15.61 4.79
N LEU A 245 14.24 -14.82 4.85
CA LEU A 245 14.55 -14.00 6.03
C LEU A 245 13.49 -12.92 6.24
N LEU A 246 13.04 -12.26 5.17
CA LEU A 246 11.94 -11.29 5.21
C LEU A 246 10.63 -11.95 5.66
N ASN A 247 10.28 -13.10 5.10
CA ASN A 247 9.10 -13.88 5.50
C ASN A 247 9.15 -14.24 7.00
N ARG A 248 10.31 -14.69 7.48
CA ARG A 248 10.51 -15.01 8.90
C ARG A 248 10.39 -13.79 9.81
N HIS A 249 10.91 -12.64 9.38
CA HIS A 249 10.75 -11.39 10.12
C HIS A 249 9.27 -10.99 10.22
N LEU A 250 8.52 -11.05 9.12
CA LEU A 250 7.09 -10.73 9.10
C LEU A 250 6.26 -11.70 9.94
N ALA A 251 6.54 -12.99 9.86
CA ALA A 251 5.94 -14.00 10.72
C ALA A 251 6.22 -13.70 12.20
N SER A 252 7.45 -13.31 12.55
CA SER A 252 7.78 -12.89 13.91
C SER A 252 6.99 -11.66 14.34
N CYS A 253 6.77 -10.67 13.46
CA CYS A 253 5.95 -9.50 13.77
C CYS A 253 4.48 -9.88 14.03
N LEU A 254 3.93 -10.79 13.23
CA LEU A 254 2.59 -11.36 13.44
C LEU A 254 2.48 -12.12 14.77
N CYS A 255 3.45 -12.98 15.07
CA CYS A 255 3.52 -13.67 16.37
C CYS A 255 3.64 -12.68 17.54
N ASN A 256 4.36 -11.57 17.37
CA ASN A 256 4.47 -10.54 18.40
C ASN A 256 3.14 -9.84 18.67
N ILE A 257 2.31 -9.61 17.65
CA ILE A 257 0.95 -9.09 17.81
C ILE A 257 0.13 -10.05 18.68
N ILE A 258 0.13 -11.35 18.33
CA ILE A 258 -0.59 -12.38 19.10
C ILE A 258 -0.09 -12.49 20.54
N ARG A 259 1.23 -12.40 20.74
CA ARG A 259 1.81 -12.38 22.09
C ARG A 259 1.30 -11.19 22.91
N GLY A 260 1.16 -10.02 22.30
CA GLY A 260 0.66 -8.81 22.96
C GLY A 260 -0.83 -8.85 23.30
N VAL A 261 -1.62 -9.69 22.61
CA VAL A 261 -3.07 -9.82 22.85
C VAL A 261 -3.46 -11.16 23.48
N ARG A 262 -2.47 -11.95 23.93
CA ARG A 262 -2.63 -13.33 24.43
C ARG A 262 -3.76 -13.48 25.44
N GLU A 263 -3.83 -12.58 26.43
CA GLU A 263 -4.85 -12.60 27.49
C GLU A 263 -6.29 -12.55 26.96
N VAL A 264 -6.49 -11.92 25.80
CA VAL A 264 -7.81 -11.74 25.18
C VAL A 264 -8.14 -12.89 24.24
N VAL A 265 -7.15 -13.41 23.51
CA VAL A 265 -7.37 -14.46 22.50
C VAL A 265 -7.29 -15.89 23.06
N GLU A 266 -6.46 -16.11 24.09
CA GLU A 266 -6.22 -17.44 24.65
C GLU A 266 -7.49 -18.15 25.17
N PRO A 267 -8.42 -17.47 25.86
CA PRO A 267 -9.66 -18.10 26.33
C PRO A 267 -10.48 -18.76 25.20
N ASP A 268 -10.42 -18.21 23.99
CA ASP A 268 -11.20 -18.68 22.85
C ASP A 268 -10.50 -19.80 22.07
N ILE A 269 -9.18 -19.70 21.88
CA ILE A 269 -8.44 -20.62 21.00
C ILE A 269 -7.56 -21.64 21.74
N GLY A 270 -7.38 -21.47 23.05
CA GLY A 270 -6.62 -22.36 23.93
C GLY A 270 -5.10 -22.15 23.91
N ALA A 271 -4.46 -22.35 25.07
CA ALA A 271 -3.03 -22.11 25.29
C ALA A 271 -2.11 -22.91 24.34
N SER A 272 -2.42 -24.19 24.09
CA SER A 272 -1.62 -25.05 23.20
C SER A 272 -1.64 -24.58 21.75
N THR A 273 -2.78 -24.05 21.29
CA THR A 273 -2.92 -23.46 19.95
C THR A 273 -2.10 -22.18 19.86
N ILE A 274 -2.18 -21.29 20.87
CA ILE A 274 -1.37 -20.07 20.95
C ILE A 274 0.12 -20.39 20.85
N ASP A 275 0.60 -21.35 21.65
CA ASP A 275 2.02 -21.72 21.67
C ASP A 275 2.49 -22.29 20.32
N SER A 276 1.59 -22.92 19.55
CA SER A 276 1.86 -23.37 18.19
C SER A 276 1.93 -22.19 17.21
N ILE A 277 0.99 -21.23 17.31
CA ILE A 277 0.98 -20.01 16.49
C ILE A 277 2.25 -19.19 16.71
N LEU A 278 2.70 -19.05 17.97
CA LEU A 278 3.89 -18.28 18.33
C LEU A 278 5.21 -18.90 17.82
N LYS A 279 5.18 -20.14 17.31
CA LYS A 279 6.33 -20.83 16.70
C LYS A 279 6.37 -20.70 15.17
N SER A 280 5.38 -20.05 14.56
CA SER A 280 5.30 -19.87 13.10
C SER A 280 6.55 -19.13 12.59
N ARG A 281 7.12 -19.65 11.50
CA ARG A 281 8.31 -19.10 10.82
C ARG A 281 7.99 -18.48 9.47
N THR A 282 6.80 -18.72 8.94
CA THR A 282 6.32 -18.12 7.69
C THR A 282 4.94 -17.52 7.88
N ILE A 283 4.60 -16.55 7.03
CA ILE A 283 3.24 -15.99 6.97
C ILE A 283 2.22 -17.09 6.68
N LYS A 284 2.55 -18.05 5.80
CA LYS A 284 1.69 -19.18 5.47
C LYS A 284 1.38 -20.06 6.69
N GLU A 285 2.38 -20.37 7.51
CA GLU A 285 2.20 -21.12 8.76
C GLU A 285 1.31 -20.35 9.74
N PHE A 286 1.56 -19.05 9.92
CA PHE A 286 0.75 -18.19 10.77
C PHE A 286 -0.71 -18.15 10.30
N ASP A 287 -0.92 -17.96 8.99
CA ASP A 287 -2.25 -17.92 8.40
C ASP A 287 -3.00 -19.25 8.56
N SER A 288 -2.31 -20.38 8.40
CA SER A 288 -2.90 -21.70 8.60
C SER A 288 -3.32 -21.96 10.03
N LEU A 289 -2.50 -21.52 11.00
CA LEU A 289 -2.70 -21.82 12.41
C LEU A 289 -3.64 -20.84 13.10
N TYR A 290 -3.63 -19.57 12.68
CA TYR A 290 -4.38 -18.50 13.32
C TYR A 290 -5.44 -17.90 12.39
N THR A 291 -5.04 -17.26 11.28
CA THR A 291 -5.95 -16.48 10.43
C THR A 291 -7.12 -17.32 9.90
N CYS A 292 -6.85 -18.53 9.40
CA CYS A 292 -7.90 -19.39 8.87
C CYS A 292 -8.91 -19.79 9.94
N LYS A 293 -8.44 -20.12 11.15
CA LYS A 293 -9.32 -20.52 12.26
C LYS A 293 -10.15 -19.34 12.76
N GLN A 294 -9.52 -18.18 12.95
CA GLN A 294 -10.18 -16.99 13.48
C GLN A 294 -11.28 -16.47 12.54
N PHE A 295 -11.09 -16.59 11.23
CA PHE A 295 -12.01 -16.07 10.21
C PHE A 295 -12.83 -17.16 9.50
N GLY A 296 -12.79 -18.41 10.00
CA GLY A 296 -13.62 -19.49 9.50
C GLY A 296 -13.28 -20.00 8.09
N TYR A 297 -12.03 -19.83 7.63
CA TYR A 297 -11.57 -20.40 6.37
C TYR A 297 -11.17 -21.87 6.56
N GLY A 298 -11.69 -22.75 5.70
CA GLY A 298 -11.39 -24.19 5.73
C GLY A 298 -9.94 -24.54 5.37
N SER A 299 -9.22 -23.64 4.69
CA SER A 299 -7.80 -23.79 4.39
C SER A 299 -7.14 -22.44 4.09
N VAL A 300 -5.80 -22.42 4.07
CA VAL A 300 -5.03 -21.24 3.62
C VAL A 300 -5.35 -20.87 2.18
N GLU A 301 -5.57 -21.86 1.32
CA GLU A 301 -5.93 -21.64 -0.08
C GLU A 301 -7.31 -20.97 -0.20
N ALA A 302 -8.26 -21.33 0.66
CA ALA A 302 -9.56 -20.65 0.72
C ALA A 302 -9.40 -19.19 1.17
N TYR A 303 -8.59 -18.94 2.19
CA TYR A 303 -8.25 -17.59 2.65
C TYR A 303 -7.55 -16.76 1.56
N TYR A 304 -6.54 -17.31 0.90
CA TYR A 304 -5.77 -16.62 -0.15
C TYR A 304 -6.62 -16.34 -1.39
N SER A 305 -7.54 -17.24 -1.73
CA SER A 305 -8.55 -16.98 -2.77
C SER A 305 -9.48 -15.84 -2.38
N ALA A 306 -9.91 -15.80 -1.11
CA ALA A 306 -10.75 -14.72 -0.60
C ALA A 306 -10.00 -13.37 -0.56
N ALA A 307 -8.72 -13.35 -0.24
CA ALA A 307 -7.92 -12.12 -0.17
C ALA A 307 -7.50 -11.58 -1.54
N THR A 308 -7.28 -12.46 -2.53
CA THR A 308 -6.80 -12.12 -3.88
C THR A 308 -7.73 -11.14 -4.61
N LEU A 309 -7.14 -10.10 -5.21
CA LEU A 309 -7.85 -9.07 -5.98
C LEU A 309 -7.76 -9.28 -7.50
N HIS A 310 -6.76 -10.04 -7.96
CA HIS A 310 -6.44 -10.24 -9.39
C HIS A 310 -7.68 -10.59 -10.23
N ASN A 311 -8.55 -11.47 -9.72
CA ASN A 311 -9.78 -11.92 -10.39
C ASN A 311 -11.02 -11.08 -10.03
N LYS A 312 -10.88 -10.00 -9.26
CA LYS A 312 -11.98 -9.13 -8.80
C LYS A 312 -11.97 -7.73 -9.42
N VAL A 313 -10.99 -7.43 -10.28
CA VAL A 313 -10.83 -6.11 -10.92
C VAL A 313 -12.11 -5.64 -11.61
N HIS A 314 -12.81 -6.53 -12.32
CA HIS A 314 -14.08 -6.23 -13.00
C HIS A 314 -15.23 -5.82 -12.07
N ARG A 315 -15.11 -6.07 -10.76
CA ARG A 315 -16.11 -5.73 -9.75
C ARG A 315 -15.79 -4.44 -9.00
N MET A 316 -14.62 -3.84 -9.22
CA MET A 316 -14.23 -2.63 -8.49
C MET A 316 -15.07 -1.45 -8.96
N LYS A 317 -15.99 -0.99 -8.08
CA LYS A 317 -16.99 0.04 -8.40
C LYS A 317 -16.50 1.48 -8.18
N VAL A 318 -15.34 1.65 -7.55
CA VAL A 318 -14.75 2.95 -7.23
C VAL A 318 -13.60 3.23 -8.20
N PRO A 319 -13.51 4.43 -8.80
CA PRO A 319 -12.34 4.84 -9.56
C PRO A 319 -11.06 4.68 -8.72
N THR A 320 -10.17 3.79 -9.15
CA THR A 320 -9.03 3.32 -8.37
C THR A 320 -7.74 3.48 -9.15
N LEU A 321 -6.81 4.29 -8.63
CA LEU A 321 -5.43 4.36 -9.12
C LEU A 321 -4.55 3.43 -8.29
N CYS A 322 -3.74 2.61 -8.93
CA CYS A 322 -2.87 1.67 -8.23
C CYS A 322 -1.42 1.92 -8.58
N LEU A 323 -0.52 1.79 -7.60
CA LEU A 323 0.92 1.89 -7.78
C LEU A 323 1.59 0.60 -7.36
N ASN A 324 2.29 -0.05 -8.27
CA ASN A 324 3.11 -1.23 -8.01
C ASN A 324 4.50 -1.07 -8.64
N ALA A 325 5.50 -1.78 -8.11
CA ALA A 325 6.80 -1.88 -8.73
C ALA A 325 6.96 -3.27 -9.37
N ALA A 326 7.58 -3.34 -10.55
CA ALA A 326 7.84 -4.61 -11.23
C ALA A 326 8.86 -5.49 -10.47
N ASP A 327 9.70 -4.88 -9.62
CA ASP A 327 10.70 -5.56 -8.81
C ASP A 327 10.26 -5.81 -7.35
N ASP A 328 8.98 -5.59 -7.02
CA ASP A 328 8.44 -5.77 -5.66
C ASP A 328 8.65 -7.22 -5.17
N PRO A 329 9.38 -7.46 -4.06
CA PRO A 329 9.63 -8.80 -3.56
C PRO A 329 8.38 -9.54 -3.07
N PHE A 330 7.30 -8.82 -2.75
CA PHE A 330 6.03 -9.38 -2.30
C PHE A 330 5.03 -9.63 -3.42
N GLN A 331 5.18 -8.95 -4.55
CA GLN A 331 4.25 -9.06 -5.67
C GLN A 331 5.05 -9.13 -6.97
N PRO A 332 5.38 -10.33 -7.45
CA PRO A 332 6.09 -10.45 -8.71
C PRO A 332 5.22 -9.88 -9.85
N TYR A 333 5.89 -9.35 -10.88
CA TYR A 333 5.25 -8.66 -12.01
C TYR A 333 4.13 -9.48 -12.65
N ASP A 334 4.34 -10.79 -12.81
CA ASP A 334 3.38 -11.72 -13.40
C ASP A 334 2.11 -11.95 -12.56
N GLY A 335 2.06 -11.47 -11.31
CA GLY A 335 0.84 -11.47 -10.51
C GLY A 335 0.06 -10.16 -10.54
N ILE A 336 0.59 -9.10 -11.17
CA ILE A 336 -0.13 -7.86 -11.42
C ILE A 336 -1.15 -8.12 -12.56
N PRO A 337 -2.44 -7.80 -12.39
CA PRO A 337 -3.51 -8.16 -13.34
C PRO A 337 -3.58 -7.19 -14.54
N VAL A 338 -2.49 -7.01 -15.27
CA VAL A 338 -2.41 -6.05 -16.40
C VAL A 338 -3.53 -6.28 -17.42
N GLU A 339 -3.79 -7.54 -17.77
CA GLU A 339 -4.84 -7.90 -18.74
C GLU A 339 -6.24 -7.55 -18.24
N GLU A 340 -6.57 -7.85 -16.98
CA GLU A 340 -7.89 -7.56 -16.43
C GLU A 340 -8.10 -6.06 -16.18
N VAL A 341 -7.03 -5.34 -15.84
CA VAL A 341 -7.06 -3.89 -15.67
C VAL A 341 -7.27 -3.19 -17.02
N ASN A 342 -6.66 -3.66 -18.10
CA ASN A 342 -6.89 -3.10 -19.44
C ASN A 342 -8.33 -3.27 -19.95
N LYS A 343 -9.12 -4.15 -19.32
CA LYS A 343 -10.56 -4.32 -19.59
C LYS A 343 -11.44 -3.48 -18.66
N SER A 344 -10.89 -2.94 -17.57
CA SER A 344 -11.63 -2.21 -16.55
C SER A 344 -11.64 -0.71 -16.79
N GLN A 345 -12.82 -0.12 -16.78
CA GLN A 345 -13.03 1.32 -16.93
C GLN A 345 -12.72 2.11 -15.64
N ASN A 346 -12.52 1.40 -14.51
CA ASN A 346 -12.45 2.02 -13.18
C ASN A 346 -11.08 1.88 -12.54
N VAL A 347 -10.22 1.03 -13.08
CA VAL A 347 -8.95 0.68 -12.45
C VAL A 347 -7.82 1.03 -13.40
N CYS A 348 -6.86 1.80 -12.89
CA CYS A 348 -5.61 2.09 -13.56
C CYS A 348 -4.48 1.59 -12.67
N VAL A 349 -3.55 0.81 -13.24
CA VAL A 349 -2.34 0.35 -12.53
C VAL A 349 -1.11 0.98 -13.17
N VAL A 350 -0.39 1.74 -12.36
CA VAL A 350 0.90 2.35 -12.63
C VAL A 350 1.98 1.37 -12.16
N ILE A 351 2.79 0.87 -13.08
CA ILE A 351 3.87 -0.07 -12.78
C ILE A 351 5.21 0.59 -13.05
N THR A 352 5.94 0.93 -12.00
CA THR A 352 7.32 1.41 -12.13
C THR A 352 8.27 0.23 -12.33
N PRO A 353 9.38 0.37 -13.08
CA PRO A 353 10.33 -0.73 -13.26
C PRO A 353 11.03 -1.13 -11.94
N ARG A 354 11.21 -0.14 -11.06
CA ARG A 354 11.82 -0.26 -9.75
C ARG A 354 10.94 0.41 -8.72
N GLY A 355 11.08 0.03 -7.47
CA GLY A 355 10.36 0.64 -6.36
C GLY A 355 10.35 -0.22 -5.11
N GLY A 356 10.71 -1.50 -5.21
CA GLY A 356 10.60 -2.44 -4.11
C GLY A 356 9.18 -2.49 -3.55
N HIS A 357 9.06 -2.89 -2.29
CA HIS A 357 7.78 -2.87 -1.58
C HIS A 357 7.66 -1.57 -0.79
N ILE A 358 6.78 -0.67 -1.22
CA ILE A 358 6.57 0.65 -0.59
C ILE A 358 7.83 1.52 -0.67
N GLY A 359 8.84 1.16 -1.48
CA GLY A 359 10.13 1.85 -1.53
C GLY A 359 10.05 3.17 -2.28
N PHE A 360 9.79 3.15 -3.58
CA PHE A 360 9.56 4.32 -4.47
C PHE A 360 10.38 5.59 -4.15
N MET A 361 11.63 5.42 -3.72
CA MET A 361 12.53 6.54 -3.42
C MET A 361 13.07 7.13 -4.72
N GLU A 362 13.21 8.45 -4.74
CA GLU A 362 13.61 9.18 -5.94
C GLU A 362 14.86 10.03 -5.70
N GLY A 363 15.68 10.19 -6.74
CA GLY A 363 16.81 11.11 -6.76
C GLY A 363 18.08 10.59 -6.08
N ILE A 364 19.18 11.34 -6.21
CA ILE A 364 20.49 10.97 -5.67
C ILE A 364 20.46 10.87 -4.15
N TRP A 365 19.80 11.83 -3.51
CA TRP A 365 19.72 11.94 -2.06
C TRP A 365 18.26 11.98 -1.60
N PRO A 366 17.64 10.85 -1.26
CA PRO A 366 16.23 10.79 -0.88
C PRO A 366 15.94 11.51 0.46
N LEU A 367 16.99 11.92 1.19
CA LEU A 367 16.93 12.74 2.40
C LEU A 367 16.82 14.25 2.09
N ILE A 368 17.31 14.70 0.93
CA ILE A 368 17.30 16.11 0.52
C ILE A 368 16.49 16.17 -0.77
N SER A 369 15.16 16.16 -0.63
CA SER A 369 14.28 16.48 -1.74
C SER A 369 14.37 17.99 -2.00
N ILE A 370 15.15 18.40 -2.99
CA ILE A 370 15.12 19.78 -3.48
C ILE A 370 13.89 19.90 -4.39
N GLY A 371 12.78 20.38 -3.82
CA GLY A 371 11.62 20.84 -4.60
C GLY A 371 10.56 19.80 -5.02
N ARG A 372 10.68 18.50 -4.68
CA ARG A 372 9.66 17.49 -5.03
C ARG A 372 9.58 16.31 -4.05
N ARG A 373 8.37 15.98 -3.58
CA ARG A 373 8.12 14.79 -2.74
C ARG A 373 8.61 13.51 -3.45
N GLN A 374 8.86 12.45 -2.67
CA GLN A 374 9.13 11.13 -3.25
C GLN A 374 7.95 10.68 -4.13
N TYR A 375 8.26 9.96 -5.21
CA TYR A 375 7.30 9.54 -6.26
C TYR A 375 5.95 9.01 -5.72
N MET A 376 5.97 8.14 -4.71
CA MET A 376 4.75 7.58 -4.12
C MET A 376 3.85 8.66 -3.47
N PHE A 377 4.45 9.60 -2.74
CA PHE A 377 3.73 10.68 -2.07
C PHE A 377 3.23 11.73 -3.06
N GLU A 378 4.03 12.01 -4.10
CA GLU A 378 3.65 12.92 -5.17
C GLU A 378 2.48 12.36 -6.00
N LEU A 379 2.53 11.07 -6.36
CA LEU A 379 1.45 10.41 -7.09
C LEU A 379 0.15 10.44 -6.28
N PHE A 380 0.25 10.11 -4.99
CA PHE A 380 -0.87 10.14 -4.05
C PHE A 380 -1.48 11.55 -3.97
N ALA A 381 -0.65 12.58 -3.80
CA ALA A 381 -1.12 13.95 -3.70
C ALA A 381 -1.79 14.43 -4.98
N GLN A 382 -1.16 14.24 -6.15
CA GLN A 382 -1.73 14.66 -7.43
C GLN A 382 -3.09 14.00 -7.69
N TYR A 383 -3.19 12.69 -7.46
CA TYR A 383 -4.43 11.95 -7.70
C TYR A 383 -5.56 12.41 -6.78
N PHE A 384 -5.33 12.48 -5.46
CA PHE A 384 -6.41 12.85 -4.54
C PHE A 384 -6.77 14.32 -4.61
N ARG A 385 -5.79 15.22 -4.81
CA ARG A 385 -6.07 16.64 -5.06
C ARG A 385 -6.98 16.79 -6.27
N SER A 386 -6.64 16.15 -7.40
CA SER A 386 -7.47 16.29 -8.60
C SER A 386 -8.86 15.68 -8.41
N ALA A 387 -8.93 14.46 -7.86
CA ALA A 387 -10.17 13.69 -7.73
C ALA A 387 -11.15 14.32 -6.73
N LEU A 388 -10.64 14.96 -5.67
CA LEU A 388 -11.46 15.48 -4.58
C LEU A 388 -11.75 16.98 -4.70
N SER A 389 -10.81 17.78 -5.20
CA SER A 389 -11.03 19.23 -5.40
C SER A 389 -11.85 19.55 -6.66
N HIS A 390 -11.83 18.67 -7.68
CA HIS A 390 -12.63 18.81 -8.90
C HIS A 390 -13.59 17.62 -9.06
N SER A 391 -14.35 17.34 -7.99
CA SER A 391 -15.20 16.15 -7.88
C SER A 391 -16.26 16.05 -8.98
N GLU A 392 -16.74 17.17 -9.53
CA GLU A 392 -17.68 17.18 -10.66
C GLU A 392 -17.06 16.65 -11.97
N ASN A 393 -15.88 17.15 -12.33
CA ASN A 393 -15.13 16.70 -13.51
C ASN A 393 -14.71 15.23 -13.34
N PHE A 394 -14.29 14.85 -12.13
CA PHE A 394 -13.94 13.48 -11.81
C PHE A 394 -15.16 12.55 -11.88
N SER A 395 -16.30 12.98 -11.33
CA SER A 395 -17.57 12.25 -11.40
C SER A 395 -18.06 12.11 -12.84
N ALA A 396 -17.91 13.15 -13.67
CA ALA A 396 -18.23 13.10 -15.09
C ALA A 396 -17.37 12.08 -15.84
N ALA A 397 -16.05 12.10 -15.62
CA ALA A 397 -15.11 11.14 -16.21
C ALA A 397 -15.29 9.69 -15.71
N THR A 398 -16.13 9.51 -14.68
CA THR A 398 -16.42 8.22 -14.05
C THR A 398 -17.93 7.95 -14.02
N LYS A 399 -18.73 8.66 -14.84
CA LYS A 399 -20.21 8.67 -14.71
C LYS A 399 -20.87 7.41 -15.25
N LYS A 400 -20.34 6.83 -16.34
CA LYS A 400 -20.79 5.52 -16.87
C LYS A 400 -20.60 4.38 -15.87
N VAL A 401 -19.77 4.60 -14.85
CA VAL A 401 -19.42 3.64 -13.80
C VAL A 401 -20.46 3.56 -12.70
N ARG A 402 -21.10 4.70 -12.36
CA ARG A 402 -22.09 4.79 -11.28
C ARG A 402 -23.51 4.41 -11.74
N ALA A 403 -23.78 4.45 -13.04
CA ALA A 403 -25.11 4.24 -13.63
C ALA A 403 -25.37 2.81 -14.13
N THR A 404 -24.35 1.94 -14.24
CA THR A 404 -24.52 0.54 -14.62
C THR A 404 -24.73 -0.35 -13.40
N THR A 405 -25.81 -0.14 -12.65
CA THR A 405 -26.42 -1.20 -11.82
C THR A 405 -27.92 -0.88 -11.73
N PRO A 406 -28.83 -1.82 -12.07
CA PRO A 406 -30.27 -1.66 -11.84
C PRO A 406 -30.62 -1.49 -10.36
#